data_AF-A0A7I9WQ73-F1
#
_entry.id   AF-A0A7I9WQ73-F1
#
_cell.length_a   1.000
_cell.length_b   1.000
_cell.length_c   1.000
_cell.angle_alpha   90.00
_cell.angle_beta   90.00
_cell.angle_gamma   90.00
#
_symmetry.space_group_name_H-M   'P 1'
#
loop_
_entity.id
_entity.type
_entity.pdbx_description
1 polymer ?
#
loop_
_entity_poly.entity_id
_entity_poly.type
_entity_poly.pdbx_seq_one_letter_code
_entity_poly.pdbx_strand_id
1 'polypeptide(L)' 'MRSALFVLFGVIIALFGLLFTLQGLGFVQGSPMSNTTTWSVLGPLIALGGLALIYLGRRRR' A
#
# COMPACT_ATOMS: atom_id res chain seq x y z
N MET A 1 16.38 -6.21 15.27
CA MET A 1 16.35 -6.63 13.85
C MET A 1 14.93 -6.87 13.34
N ARG A 2 14.10 -7.68 14.01
CA ARG A 2 12.72 -7.99 13.58
C ARG A 2 11.83 -6.75 13.36
N SER A 3 11.92 -5.75 14.24
CA SER A 3 11.13 -4.51 14.15
C SER A 3 11.43 -3.67 12.89
N ALA A 4 12.68 -3.70 12.40
CA ALA A 4 13.08 -2.99 11.19
C ALA A 4 12.50 -3.64 9.91
N LEU A 5 12.40 -4.97 9.90
CA LEU A 5 11.77 -5.71 8.81
C LEU A 5 10.28 -5.36 8.70
N PHE A 6 9.54 -5.30 9.81
CA PHE A 6 8.13 -4.89 9.78
C PHE A 6 7.92 -3.49 9.19
N VAL A 7 8.80 -2.54 9.52
CA VAL A 7 8.75 -1.19 8.95
C VAL A 7 9.05 -1.22 7.45
N LEU A 8 10.10 -1.94 7.02
CA LEU A 8 10.45 -2.05 5.61
C LEU A 8 9.31 -2.66 4.78
N PHE A 9 8.76 -3.79 5.21
CA PHE A 9 7.62 -4.42 4.55
C PHE A 9 6.40 -3.51 4.54
N GLY A 10 6.11 -2.83 5.65
CA GLY A 10 4.99 -1.91 5.72
C GLY A 10 5.14 -0.72 4.75
N VAL A 11 6.36 -0.18 4.59
CA VAL A 11 6.63 0.88 3.59
C VAL A 11 6.41 0.36 2.17
N ILE A 12 6.94 -0.81 1.84
CA ILE A 12 6.75 -1.41 0.50
C ILE A 12 5.26 -1.59 0.21
N ILE A 13 4.53 -2.20 1.13
CA ILE A 13 3.08 -2.44 0.99
C ILE A 13 2.32 -1.12 0.86
N ALA A 14 2.67 -0.10 1.65
CA ALA A 14 2.03 1.21 1.58
C ALA A 14 2.22 1.89 0.22
N LEU A 15 3.44 1.83 -0.32
CA LEU A 15 3.76 2.40 -1.64
C LEU A 15 3.03 1.68 -2.77
N PHE A 16 2.96 0.34 -2.74
CA PHE A 16 2.20 -0.42 -3.73
C PHE A 16 0.70 -0.17 -3.62
N GLY A 17 0.15 -0.07 -2.40
CA GLY A 17 -1.25 0.30 -2.20
C GLY A 17 -1.57 1.68 -2.76
N LEU A 18 -0.68 2.66 -2.58
CA LEU A 18 -0.82 3.98 -3.17
C LEU A 18 -0.78 3.92 -4.71
N LEU A 19 0.17 3.19 -5.28
CA LEU A 19 0.27 3.01 -6.74
C LEU A 19 -1.01 2.37 -7.32
N PHE A 20 -1.54 1.33 -6.67
CA PHE A 20 -2.79 0.70 -7.10
C PHE A 20 -4.00 1.62 -6.95
N THR A 21 -4.03 2.46 -5.92
CA THR A 21 -5.05 3.50 -5.77
C THR A 21 -5.00 4.45 -6.96
N LEU A 22 -3.82 4.96 -7.29
CA LEU A 22 -3.62 5.87 -8.40
C LEU A 22 -3.95 5.21 -9.75
N GLN A 23 -3.70 3.90 -9.90
CA GLN A 23 -4.14 3.15 -11.07
C GLN A 23 -5.66 3.05 -11.14
N GLY A 24 -6.32 2.61 -10.05
CA GLY A 24 -7.77 2.50 -10.00
C GLY A 24 -8.48 3.82 -10.30
N LEU A 25 -7.94 4.93 -9.79
CA LEU A 25 -8.44 6.29 -10.02
C LEU A 25 -8.12 6.85 -11.41
N GLY A 26 -7.29 6.16 -12.20
CA GLY A 26 -6.95 6.57 -13.56
C GLY A 26 -5.79 7.55 -13.70
N PHE A 27 -5.12 7.90 -12.61
CA PHE A 27 -3.91 8.75 -12.62
C PHE A 27 -2.68 8.01 -13.17
N VAL A 28 -2.63 6.68 -13.00
CA VAL A 28 -1.61 5.82 -13.59
C VAL A 28 -2.28 4.88 -14.58
N GLN A 29 -1.85 4.89 -15.84
CA GLN A 29 -2.47 4.15 -16.94
C GLN A 29 -1.49 3.18 -17.61
N GLY A 30 -1.99 2.38 -18.56
CA GLY A 30 -1.19 1.41 -19.31
C GLY A 30 -1.18 0.00 -18.72
N SER A 31 -2.03 -0.28 -17.73
CA SER A 31 -2.25 -1.62 -17.18
C SER A 31 -3.73 -1.99 -17.15
N PRO A 32 -4.08 -3.30 -17.11
CA PRO A 32 -5.45 -3.77 -16.89
C PRO A 32 -6.08 -3.31 -15.57
N MET A 33 -5.29 -2.74 -14.67
CA MET A 33 -5.71 -2.29 -13.34
C MET A 33 -6.24 -0.84 -13.37
N SER A 34 -6.02 -0.13 -14.47
CA SER A 34 -6.27 1.30 -14.58
C SER A 34 -7.77 1.61 -14.76
N ASN A 35 -8.28 2.68 -14.14
CA ASN A 35 -9.69 3.10 -14.25
C ASN A 35 -10.71 2.02 -13.84
N THR A 36 -10.41 1.25 -12.78
CA THR A 36 -11.32 0.21 -12.28
C THR A 36 -11.70 0.47 -10.84
N THR A 37 -12.96 0.19 -10.49
CA THR A 37 -13.46 0.28 -9.11
C THR A 37 -12.74 -0.68 -8.17
N THR A 38 -12.34 -1.84 -8.67
CA THR A 38 -11.57 -2.84 -7.92
C THR A 38 -10.30 -2.24 -7.30
N TRP A 39 -9.45 -1.60 -8.11
CA TRP A 39 -8.17 -1.06 -7.62
C TRP A 39 -8.33 0.28 -6.89
N SER A 40 -9.38 1.04 -7.17
CA SER A 40 -9.76 2.24 -6.39
C SER A 40 -10.14 1.91 -4.95
N VAL A 41 -10.68 0.71 -4.70
CA VAL A 41 -11.03 0.24 -3.34
C VAL A 41 -9.91 -0.57 -2.71
N LEU A 42 -9.31 -1.50 -3.44
CA LEU A 42 -8.23 -2.35 -2.90
C LEU A 42 -6.94 -1.58 -2.65
N GLY A 43 -6.60 -0.60 -3.49
CA GLY A 43 -5.39 0.21 -3.32
C GLY A 43 -5.31 0.89 -1.95
N PRO A 44 -6.34 1.66 -1.52
CA PRO A 44 -6.37 2.28 -0.20
C PRO A 44 -6.33 1.26 0.93
N LEU A 45 -7.00 0.12 0.80
CA LEU A 45 -6.98 -0.94 1.82
C LEU A 45 -5.58 -1.53 1.99
N ILE A 46 -4.87 -1.79 0.89
CA ILE A 46 -3.48 -2.24 0.91
C ILE A 46 -2.58 -1.16 1.53
N ALA A 47 -2.79 0.11 1.16
CA ALA A 47 -2.01 1.21 1.70
C ALA A 47 -2.16 1.33 3.23
N LEU A 48 -3.40 1.22 3.73
CA LEU A 48 -3.71 1.22 5.16
C LEU A 48 -3.09 0.01 5.88
N GLY A 49 -3.09 -1.17 5.26
CA GLY A 49 -2.41 -2.36 5.79
C GLY A 49 -0.90 -2.14 5.96
N GLY A 50 -0.25 -1.52 4.97
CA GLY A 50 1.16 -1.15 5.04
C GLY A 50 1.46 -0.14 6.17
N LEU A 51 0.62 0.89 6.31
CA LEU A 51 0.70 1.86 7.40
C LEU A 51 0.52 1.20 8.79
N ALA A 52 -0.40 0.26 8.91
CA ALA A 52 -0.60 -0.50 10.14
C ALA A 52 0.67 -1.30 10.51
N LEU A 53 1.31 -1.96 9.55
CA LEU A 53 2.56 -2.68 9.78
C LEU A 53 3.70 -1.75 10.23
N ILE A 54 3.82 -0.56 9.63
CA ILE A 54 4.78 0.46 10.06
C ILE A 54 4.52 0.86 11.52
N TYR A 55 3.25 1.13 11.87
CA TYR A 55 2.87 1.51 13.22
C TYR A 55 3.19 0.42 14.25
N LEU A 56 2.84 -0.84 13.97
CA LEU A 56 3.18 -1.97 14.82
C LEU A 56 4.71 -2.19 14.93
N GLY A 57 5.45 -2.00 13.83
CA GLY A 57 6.90 -2.11 13.81
C GLY A 57 7.59 -1.05 14.67
N ARG A 58 7.07 0.19 14.69
CA ARG A 58 7.55 1.28 15.57
C ARG A 58 7.20 1.05 17.03
N ARG A 59 6.02 0.50 17.34
CA ARG A 59 5.58 0.23 18.72
C ARG A 59 6.36 -0.90 19.40
N ARG A 60 6.98 -1.80 18.63
CA ARG A 60 7.83 -2.92 19.13
C ARG A 60 9.32 -2.57 19.21
N ARG A 61 9.66 -1.28 19.14
CA ARG A 61 11.03 -0.78 19.29
C ARG A 61 11.14 -0.03 20.61
#